data_AF-A0A0C2DNY9-F1
#
_entry.id   AF-A0A0C2DNY9-F1
#
_cell.length_a   1.000
_cell.length_b   1.000
_cell.length_c   1.000
_cell.angle_alpha   90.00
_cell.angle_beta   90.00
_cell.angle_gamma   90.00
#
_symmetry.space_group_name_H-M   'P 1'
#
loop_
_entity.id
_entity.type
_entity.pdbx_description
1 polymer ?
#
loop_
_entity_poly.entity_id
_entity_poly.type
_entity_poly.pdbx_seq_one_letter_code
_entity_poly.pdbx_strand_id
1 'polypeptide(L)'
;MKYQVLLYYYYTDIEDPEAFSAEHLELCKGMNLKGRILVANEGINGTVSGTVEDTEKYMEYMKNHPLFDGIVFKLDPSEGHTFKKMHVRPRPELVNLSLEDDINPREMTGEYLEPKDFYAQMQDENTIVLDARNTYEYDVGHFRGAIRPDVETFRELPEWVRENRDMLEGKRILTYCTGGIRCEKFSGWLKREGFEDVGQLHGGIATYGKDPEVKGQNWDGMMYVFDERLTVPVNQVEHNVVGRDHFDGTPCERYINCANPECNDQILASEENEAKHLGGCSLECTKHPRNRYVIENDLSAEEVDAQIKVLEEEAYAK
;
A
#
# COMPACT_ATOMS: atom_id res chain seq x y z
N MET A 1 24.84 -3.39 -11.17
CA MET A 1 23.72 -3.96 -11.93
C MET A 1 22.49 -3.13 -11.64
N LYS A 2 21.60 -2.89 -12.61
CA LYS A 2 20.35 -2.16 -12.35
C LYS A 2 19.34 -3.12 -11.71
N TYR A 3 18.67 -2.68 -10.65
CA TYR A 3 17.60 -3.42 -9.98
C TYR A 3 16.25 -2.79 -10.29
N GLN A 4 15.20 -3.62 -10.23
CA GLN A 4 13.83 -3.16 -10.34
C GLN A 4 12.89 -4.01 -9.49
N VAL A 5 11.75 -3.41 -9.16
CA VAL A 5 10.61 -4.04 -8.51
C VAL A 5 9.54 -4.28 -9.56
N LEU A 6 9.00 -5.49 -9.58
CA LEU A 6 7.81 -5.86 -10.32
C LEU A 6 6.63 -5.88 -9.35
N LEU A 7 5.57 -5.17 -9.68
CA LEU A 7 4.27 -5.24 -9.03
C LEU A 7 3.23 -5.77 -10.04
N TYR A 8 2.51 -6.81 -9.67
CA TYR A 8 1.54 -7.46 -10.56
C TYR A 8 0.48 -8.22 -9.77
N TYR A 9 -0.65 -8.43 -10.41
CA TYR A 9 -1.65 -9.40 -9.99
C TYR A 9 -2.31 -9.97 -11.24
N TYR A 10 -2.94 -11.12 -11.10
CA TYR A 10 -3.71 -11.73 -12.17
C TYR A 10 -4.77 -12.66 -11.57
N TYR A 11 -6.04 -12.42 -11.93
CA TYR A 11 -7.16 -13.27 -11.53
C TYR A 11 -7.33 -14.42 -12.51
N THR A 12 -7.19 -15.65 -12.03
CA THR A 12 -7.27 -16.89 -12.82
C THR A 12 -7.56 -18.06 -11.90
N ASP A 13 -8.03 -19.17 -12.44
CA ASP A 13 -8.35 -20.34 -11.64
C ASP A 13 -7.08 -21.16 -11.37
N ILE A 14 -6.60 -21.13 -10.13
CA ILE A 14 -5.48 -21.96 -9.66
C ILE A 14 -6.06 -23.08 -8.79
N GLU A 15 -6.00 -24.33 -9.28
CA GLU A 15 -6.63 -25.47 -8.61
C GLU A 15 -6.00 -25.79 -7.25
N ASP A 16 -4.66 -25.82 -7.18
CA ASP A 16 -3.91 -26.12 -5.97
C ASP A 16 -2.93 -24.98 -5.62
N PRO A 17 -3.39 -23.95 -4.86
CA PRO A 17 -2.55 -22.83 -4.45
C PRO A 17 -1.37 -23.24 -3.57
N GLU A 18 -1.46 -24.34 -2.82
CA GLU A 18 -0.39 -24.82 -1.96
C GLU A 18 0.76 -25.40 -2.79
N ALA A 19 0.45 -26.32 -3.70
CA ALA A 19 1.44 -26.90 -4.61
C ALA A 19 2.04 -25.83 -5.52
N PHE A 20 1.21 -24.97 -6.12
CA PHE A 20 1.68 -23.86 -6.96
C PHE A 20 2.62 -22.94 -6.17
N SER A 21 2.26 -22.58 -4.93
CA SER A 21 3.11 -21.72 -4.09
C SER A 21 4.50 -22.31 -3.84
N ALA A 22 4.57 -23.62 -3.60
CA ALA A 22 5.83 -24.30 -3.33
C ALA A 22 6.73 -24.33 -4.57
N GLU A 23 6.18 -24.69 -5.72
CA GLU A 23 6.91 -24.71 -7.00
C GLU A 23 7.38 -23.31 -7.41
N HIS A 24 6.48 -22.32 -7.28
CA HIS A 24 6.77 -20.94 -7.65
C HIS A 24 7.81 -20.29 -6.74
N LEU A 25 7.88 -20.69 -5.46
CA LEU A 25 8.94 -20.25 -4.55
C LEU A 25 10.32 -20.71 -5.02
N GLU A 26 10.45 -21.98 -5.42
CA GLU A 26 11.73 -22.52 -5.90
C GLU A 26 12.14 -21.88 -7.23
N LEU A 27 11.19 -21.62 -8.13
CA LEU A 27 11.41 -20.85 -9.35
C LEU A 27 11.97 -19.46 -9.04
N CYS A 28 11.29 -18.68 -8.19
CA CYS A 28 11.73 -17.33 -7.83
C CYS A 28 13.12 -17.31 -7.20
N LYS A 29 13.44 -18.29 -6.33
CA LYS A 29 14.78 -18.44 -5.75
C LYS A 29 15.83 -18.77 -6.82
N GLY A 30 15.51 -19.67 -7.74
CA GLY A 30 16.39 -20.02 -8.86
C GLY A 30 16.71 -18.84 -9.79
N MET A 31 15.83 -17.83 -9.81
CA MET A 31 16.01 -16.56 -10.54
C MET A 31 16.54 -15.43 -9.65
N ASN A 32 17.07 -15.71 -8.45
CA ASN A 32 17.59 -14.70 -7.52
C ASN A 32 16.59 -13.59 -7.12
N LEU A 33 15.28 -13.87 -7.16
CA LEU A 33 14.26 -12.89 -6.77
C LEU A 33 14.07 -12.85 -5.25
N LYS A 34 13.70 -11.68 -4.74
CA LYS A 34 13.19 -11.49 -3.38
C LYS A 34 11.89 -10.73 -3.41
N GLY A 35 10.97 -10.99 -2.48
CA GLY A 35 9.63 -10.47 -2.62
C GLY A 35 8.60 -11.22 -1.82
N ARG A 36 7.35 -10.84 -2.07
CA ARG A 36 6.17 -11.50 -1.51
C ARG A 36 5.18 -11.76 -2.64
N ILE A 37 4.76 -13.02 -2.75
CA ILE A 37 3.71 -13.46 -3.64
C ILE A 37 2.64 -14.16 -2.80
N LEU A 38 1.39 -13.79 -3.03
CA LEU A 38 0.21 -14.48 -2.53
C LEU A 38 -0.39 -15.25 -3.69
N VAL A 39 -0.78 -16.48 -3.41
CA VAL A 39 -1.46 -17.37 -4.36
C VAL A 39 -2.75 -17.81 -3.70
N ALA A 40 -3.85 -17.71 -4.41
CA ALA A 40 -5.17 -18.17 -3.97
C ALA A 40 -5.82 -18.92 -5.12
N ASN A 41 -6.96 -19.58 -4.87
CA ASN A 41 -7.70 -20.22 -5.96
C ASN A 41 -8.12 -19.23 -7.04
N GLU A 42 -8.32 -17.97 -6.66
CA GLU A 42 -8.67 -16.86 -7.56
C GLU A 42 -7.48 -16.23 -8.30
N GLY A 43 -6.23 -16.67 -8.06
CA GLY A 43 -5.09 -16.26 -8.88
C GLY A 43 -3.80 -15.95 -8.10
N ILE A 44 -3.08 -14.91 -8.54
CA ILE A 44 -1.77 -14.51 -8.00
C ILE A 44 -1.66 -13.00 -7.78
N ASN A 45 -1.00 -12.59 -6.71
CA ASN A 45 -0.66 -11.19 -6.40
C ASN A 45 0.78 -11.13 -5.91
N GLY A 46 1.64 -10.33 -6.56
CA GLY A 46 3.06 -10.35 -6.27
C GLY A 46 3.75 -9.00 -6.36
N THR A 47 4.69 -8.82 -5.44
CA THR A 47 5.72 -7.78 -5.50
C THR A 47 7.08 -8.44 -5.33
N VAL A 48 7.93 -8.38 -6.35
CA VAL A 48 9.28 -8.98 -6.33
C VAL A 48 10.31 -7.97 -6.80
N SER A 49 11.52 -8.03 -6.25
CA SER A 49 12.69 -7.28 -6.69
C SER A 49 13.77 -8.22 -7.17
N GLY A 50 14.56 -7.76 -8.13
CA GLY A 50 15.70 -8.47 -8.69
C GLY A 50 16.48 -7.58 -9.64
N THR A 51 17.54 -8.13 -10.22
CA THR A 51 18.22 -7.44 -11.33
C THR A 51 17.26 -7.31 -12.53
N VAL A 52 17.49 -6.35 -13.42
CA VAL A 52 16.69 -6.22 -14.65
C VAL A 52 16.70 -7.54 -15.44
N GLU A 53 17.84 -8.21 -15.55
CA GLU A 53 17.96 -9.50 -16.25
C GLU A 53 17.12 -10.61 -15.60
N ASP A 54 17.19 -10.75 -14.27
CA ASP A 54 16.44 -11.78 -13.55
C ASP A 54 14.93 -11.54 -13.60
N THR A 55 14.52 -10.27 -13.49
CA THR A 55 13.12 -9.88 -13.56
C THR A 55 12.56 -9.99 -14.98
N GLU A 56 13.35 -9.77 -16.02
CA GLU A 56 12.99 -10.05 -17.41
C GLU A 56 12.73 -11.54 -17.65
N LYS A 57 13.62 -12.42 -17.17
CA LYS A 57 13.42 -13.88 -17.24
C LYS A 57 12.14 -14.31 -16.53
N TYR A 58 11.87 -13.72 -15.36
CA TYR A 58 10.65 -14.01 -14.61
C TYR A 58 9.39 -13.53 -15.35
N MET A 59 9.41 -12.32 -15.90
CA MET A 59 8.29 -11.80 -16.70
C MET A 59 8.04 -12.67 -17.94
N GLU A 60 9.10 -13.13 -18.61
CA GLU A 60 8.99 -14.03 -19.77
C GLU A 60 8.36 -15.37 -19.37
N TYR A 61 8.83 -15.98 -18.28
CA TYR A 61 8.24 -17.21 -17.75
C TYR A 61 6.74 -17.02 -17.48
N MET A 62 6.37 -15.95 -16.76
CA MET A 62 4.99 -15.68 -16.40
C MET A 62 4.10 -15.46 -17.63
N LYS A 63 4.57 -14.67 -18.61
CA LYS A 63 3.82 -14.41 -19.85
C LYS A 63 3.63 -15.64 -20.73
N ASN A 64 4.55 -16.60 -20.67
CA ASN A 64 4.47 -17.86 -21.40
C ASN A 64 3.68 -18.95 -20.64
N HIS A 65 3.32 -18.71 -19.37
CA HIS A 65 2.58 -19.66 -18.57
C HIS A 65 1.08 -19.59 -18.92
N PRO A 66 0.41 -20.72 -19.24
CA PRO A 66 -0.99 -20.71 -19.71
C PRO A 66 -2.00 -20.07 -18.75
N LEU A 67 -1.73 -20.09 -17.44
CA LEU A 67 -2.61 -19.49 -16.43
C LEU A 67 -2.59 -17.95 -16.42
N PHE A 68 -1.57 -17.31 -17.01
CA PHE A 68 -1.30 -15.88 -16.84
C PHE A 68 -1.29 -15.11 -18.18
N ASP A 69 -2.11 -15.54 -19.14
CA ASP A 69 -2.21 -14.90 -20.44
C ASP A 69 -2.62 -13.42 -20.32
N GLY A 70 -1.79 -12.50 -20.81
CA GLY A 70 -2.04 -11.06 -20.67
C GLY A 70 -1.70 -10.47 -19.30
N ILE A 71 -0.96 -11.16 -18.44
CA ILE A 71 -0.45 -10.58 -17.19
C ILE A 71 0.38 -9.31 -17.44
N VAL A 72 0.07 -8.26 -16.66
CA VAL A 72 0.74 -6.97 -16.74
C VAL A 72 1.64 -6.76 -15.53
N PHE A 73 2.87 -6.33 -15.79
CA PHE A 73 3.84 -5.97 -14.77
C PHE A 73 4.03 -4.46 -14.71
N LYS A 74 3.99 -3.90 -13.51
CA LYS A 74 4.37 -2.53 -13.21
C LYS A 74 5.81 -2.54 -12.72
N LEU A 75 6.70 -1.88 -13.44
CA LEU A 75 8.14 -1.89 -13.19
C LEU A 75 8.54 -0.62 -12.47
N ASP A 76 9.27 -0.74 -11.37
CA ASP A 76 9.78 0.40 -10.62
C ASP A 76 11.29 0.29 -10.36
N PRO A 77 12.11 1.28 -10.74
CA PRO A 77 13.55 1.24 -10.48
C PRO A 77 13.87 1.14 -8.99
N SER A 78 14.96 0.46 -8.66
CA SER A 78 15.48 0.40 -7.29
C SER A 78 17.01 0.30 -7.28
N GLU A 79 17.63 0.66 -6.15
CA GLU A 79 19.09 0.57 -5.99
C GLU A 79 19.58 -0.85 -5.67
N GLY A 80 18.67 -1.72 -5.24
CA GLY A 80 18.93 -3.09 -4.86
C GLY A 80 17.63 -3.86 -4.65
N HIS A 81 17.71 -5.03 -4.01
CA HIS A 81 16.50 -5.69 -3.53
C HIS A 81 15.77 -4.83 -2.50
N THR A 82 14.44 -4.81 -2.58
CA THR A 82 13.55 -4.11 -1.64
C THR A 82 12.91 -5.04 -0.61
N PHE A 83 13.40 -6.29 -0.57
CA PHE A 83 12.95 -7.31 0.37
C PHE A 83 14.15 -8.09 0.90
N LYS A 84 14.12 -8.46 2.19
CA LYS A 84 15.16 -9.29 2.80
C LYS A 84 15.18 -10.73 2.25
N LYS A 85 14.01 -11.29 1.96
CA LYS A 85 13.80 -12.71 1.60
C LYS A 85 12.69 -12.86 0.55
N MET A 86 12.65 -14.03 -0.09
CA MET A 86 11.54 -14.44 -0.96
C MET A 86 10.48 -15.21 -0.16
N HIS A 87 9.22 -14.85 -0.36
CA HIS A 87 8.06 -15.57 0.16
C HIS A 87 7.03 -15.77 -0.94
N VAL A 88 6.56 -17.00 -1.10
CA VAL A 88 5.33 -17.32 -1.83
C VAL A 88 4.42 -18.04 -0.85
N ARG A 89 3.19 -17.56 -0.68
CA ARG A 89 2.29 -18.06 0.37
C ARG A 89 0.91 -18.33 -0.19
N PRO A 90 0.35 -19.54 0.05
CA PRO A 90 -1.05 -19.77 -0.21
C PRO A 90 -1.90 -18.93 0.76
N ARG A 91 -3.00 -18.40 0.26
CA ARG A 91 -4.01 -17.63 1.00
C ARG A 91 -5.40 -18.01 0.50
N PRO A 92 -6.45 -17.84 1.33
CA PRO A 92 -7.83 -17.99 0.87
C PRO A 92 -8.17 -17.02 -0.27
N GLU A 93 -7.63 -15.80 -0.19
CA GLU A 93 -7.86 -14.72 -1.15
C GLU A 93 -6.57 -13.92 -1.38
N LEU A 94 -6.45 -13.28 -2.54
CA LEU A 94 -5.37 -12.37 -2.90
C LEU A 94 -5.46 -11.03 -2.16
N VAL A 95 -6.69 -10.57 -1.93
CA VAL A 95 -7.05 -9.41 -1.10
C VAL A 95 -8.32 -9.74 -0.34
N ASN A 96 -8.30 -9.54 0.97
CA ASN A 96 -9.39 -9.94 1.85
C ASN A 96 -10.32 -8.74 2.11
N LEU A 97 -11.51 -8.79 1.51
CA LEU A 97 -12.60 -7.82 1.74
C LEU A 97 -13.64 -8.33 2.76
N SER A 98 -13.46 -9.55 3.29
CA SER A 98 -14.30 -10.23 4.30
C SER A 98 -15.80 -10.24 3.94
N LEU A 99 -16.11 -10.50 2.68
CA LEU A 99 -17.47 -10.63 2.20
C LEU A 99 -18.01 -12.04 2.49
N GLU A 100 -19.28 -12.15 2.89
CA GLU A 100 -19.96 -13.46 3.03
C GLU A 100 -20.04 -14.19 1.69
N ASP A 101 -20.47 -13.46 0.66
CA ASP A 101 -20.41 -13.86 -0.74
C ASP A 101 -19.33 -13.03 -1.44
N ASP A 102 -18.23 -13.68 -1.83
CA ASP A 102 -17.11 -13.02 -2.51
C ASP A 102 -17.52 -12.45 -3.88
N ILE A 103 -16.71 -11.52 -4.39
CA ILE A 103 -16.86 -10.94 -5.73
C ILE A 103 -15.81 -11.56 -6.64
N ASN A 104 -16.25 -12.19 -7.73
CA ASN A 104 -15.36 -12.57 -8.83
C ASN A 104 -15.13 -11.35 -9.75
N PRO A 105 -13.94 -10.73 -9.75
CA PRO A 105 -13.72 -9.51 -10.54
C PRO A 105 -13.75 -9.74 -12.05
N ARG A 106 -13.64 -11.01 -12.51
CA ARG A 106 -13.80 -11.38 -13.92
C ARG A 106 -15.26 -11.31 -14.38
N GLU A 107 -16.21 -11.35 -13.46
CA GLU A 107 -17.65 -11.30 -13.75
C GLU A 107 -18.26 -9.94 -13.41
N MET A 108 -17.83 -9.33 -12.31
CA MET A 108 -18.38 -8.06 -11.83
C MET A 108 -17.28 -7.14 -11.30
N THR A 109 -17.09 -6.01 -11.98
CA THR A 109 -16.12 -4.98 -11.62
C THR A 109 -16.63 -3.61 -12.09
N GLY A 110 -16.04 -2.53 -11.56
CA GLY A 110 -16.28 -1.15 -11.97
C GLY A 110 -15.68 -0.83 -13.34
N GLU A 111 -16.11 0.28 -13.94
CA GLU A 111 -15.53 0.77 -15.20
C GLU A 111 -14.03 1.05 -15.04
N TYR A 112 -13.19 0.42 -15.86
CA TYR A 112 -11.76 0.72 -15.87
C TYR A 112 -11.52 2.08 -16.53
N LEU A 113 -10.89 2.98 -15.78
CA LEU A 113 -10.48 4.28 -16.27
C LEU A 113 -8.97 4.32 -16.39
N GLU A 114 -8.49 4.61 -17.60
CA GLU A 114 -7.08 4.94 -17.82
C GLU A 114 -6.72 6.22 -17.05
N PRO A 115 -5.44 6.44 -16.70
CA PRO A 115 -5.02 7.57 -15.87
C PRO A 115 -5.57 8.94 -16.32
N LYS A 116 -5.61 9.18 -17.63
CA LYS A 116 -6.14 10.41 -18.23
C LYS A 116 -7.63 10.60 -17.99
N ASP A 117 -8.42 9.55 -18.18
CA ASP A 117 -9.86 9.61 -17.99
C ASP A 117 -10.21 9.72 -16.50
N PHE A 118 -9.46 9.00 -15.65
CA PHE A 118 -9.57 9.12 -14.19
C PHE A 118 -9.26 10.57 -13.73
N TYR A 119 -8.19 11.17 -14.26
CA TYR A 119 -7.83 12.57 -13.99
C TYR A 119 -8.89 13.56 -14.47
N ALA A 120 -9.48 13.35 -15.65
CA ALA A 120 -10.52 14.24 -16.16
C ALA A 120 -11.80 14.14 -15.31
N GLN A 121 -12.22 12.92 -14.97
CA GLN A 121 -13.48 12.69 -14.27
C GLN A 121 -13.43 13.07 -12.79
N MET A 122 -12.27 12.96 -12.12
CA MET A 122 -12.14 13.43 -10.73
C MET A 122 -12.35 14.96 -10.57
N GLN A 123 -12.39 15.73 -11.68
CA GLN A 123 -12.65 17.17 -11.66
C GLN A 123 -14.15 17.52 -11.71
N ASP A 124 -15.02 16.52 -11.94
CA ASP A 124 -16.46 16.74 -12.00
C ASP A 124 -17.05 16.91 -10.59
N GLU A 125 -17.88 17.93 -10.38
CA GLU A 125 -18.44 18.27 -9.06
C GLU A 125 -19.39 17.19 -8.49
N ASN A 126 -19.97 16.35 -9.34
CA ASN A 126 -20.82 15.22 -8.94
C ASN A 126 -20.03 13.90 -8.85
N THR A 127 -18.71 13.96 -8.96
CA THR A 127 -17.82 12.81 -8.79
C THR A 127 -17.15 12.86 -7.43
N ILE A 128 -17.11 11.72 -6.77
CA ILE A 128 -16.33 11.52 -5.55
C ILE A 128 -15.19 10.55 -5.82
N VAL A 129 -14.03 10.86 -5.24
CA VAL A 129 -12.88 9.96 -5.26
C VAL A 129 -12.80 9.27 -3.89
N LEU A 130 -12.93 7.96 -3.87
CA LEU A 130 -12.91 7.15 -2.66
C LEU A 130 -11.61 6.35 -2.59
N ASP A 131 -10.81 6.56 -1.53
CA ASP A 131 -9.59 5.78 -1.32
C ASP A 131 -9.94 4.40 -0.76
N ALA A 132 -9.59 3.34 -1.49
CA ALA A 132 -9.81 1.96 -1.04
C ALA A 132 -8.62 1.39 -0.24
N ARG A 133 -7.73 2.25 0.24
CA ARG A 133 -6.56 1.89 1.03
C ARG A 133 -6.80 2.07 2.53
N ASN A 134 -5.88 1.55 3.35
CA ASN A 134 -5.94 1.73 4.80
C ASN A 134 -5.56 3.17 5.17
N THR A 135 -5.97 3.62 6.36
CA THR A 135 -5.67 4.96 6.91
C THR A 135 -4.21 5.38 6.77
N TYR A 136 -3.27 4.53 7.19
CA TYR A 136 -1.84 4.82 7.08
C TYR A 136 -1.36 4.99 5.62
N GLU A 137 -2.01 4.38 4.63
CA GLU A 137 -1.63 4.60 3.24
C GLU A 137 -2.12 5.96 2.71
N TYR A 138 -3.29 6.39 3.17
CA TYR A 138 -3.86 7.72 2.86
C TYR A 138 -3.05 8.83 3.52
N ASP A 139 -2.66 8.65 4.78
CA ASP A 139 -2.06 9.71 5.60
C ASP A 139 -0.73 10.20 5.03
N VAL A 140 0.03 9.36 4.32
CA VAL A 140 1.29 9.76 3.68
C VAL A 140 1.12 10.34 2.28
N GLY A 141 -0.01 10.08 1.62
CA GLY A 141 -0.31 10.62 0.31
C GLY A 141 -1.59 10.06 -0.28
N HIS A 142 -2.31 10.90 -1.02
CA HIS A 142 -3.63 10.61 -1.57
C HIS A 142 -3.94 11.57 -2.73
N PHE A 143 -4.99 11.25 -3.50
CA PHE A 143 -5.54 12.20 -4.46
C PHE A 143 -6.18 13.39 -3.74
N ARG A 144 -5.89 14.60 -4.22
CA ARG A 144 -6.46 15.83 -3.64
C ARG A 144 -7.98 15.78 -3.67
N GLY A 145 -8.60 15.98 -2.51
CA GLY A 145 -10.06 15.92 -2.35
C GLY A 145 -10.64 14.50 -2.26
N ALA A 146 -9.81 13.45 -2.28
CA ALA A 146 -10.29 12.09 -2.05
C ALA A 146 -10.81 11.92 -0.62
N ILE A 147 -11.93 11.21 -0.50
CA ILE A 147 -12.50 10.79 0.77
C ILE A 147 -11.55 9.76 1.40
N ARG A 148 -11.22 9.98 2.68
CA ARG A 148 -10.49 9.05 3.56
C ARG A 148 -11.50 8.25 4.37
N PRO A 149 -11.74 6.97 4.07
CA PRO A 149 -12.48 6.10 4.97
C PRO A 149 -11.70 5.93 6.28
N ASP A 150 -12.39 5.93 7.41
CA ASP A 150 -11.78 5.70 8.71
C ASP A 150 -11.69 4.19 8.99
N VAL A 151 -10.88 3.51 8.18
CA VAL A 151 -10.72 2.05 8.18
C VAL A 151 -9.26 1.65 8.30
N GLU A 152 -8.97 0.87 9.33
CA GLU A 152 -7.60 0.39 9.58
C GLU A 152 -7.27 -0.79 8.67
N THR A 153 -8.29 -1.53 8.24
CA THR A 153 -8.13 -2.66 7.32
C THR A 153 -9.14 -2.64 6.18
N PHE A 154 -8.70 -3.05 4.98
CA PHE A 154 -9.53 -3.10 3.76
C PHE A 154 -10.87 -3.83 3.93
N ARG A 155 -10.94 -4.86 4.80
CA ARG A 155 -12.17 -5.60 5.12
C ARG A 155 -13.24 -4.80 5.88
N GLU A 156 -12.88 -3.66 6.47
CA GLU A 156 -13.81 -2.77 7.17
C GLU A 156 -14.47 -1.78 6.19
N LEU A 157 -13.90 -1.61 5.00
CA LEU A 157 -14.37 -0.67 3.99
C LEU A 157 -15.84 -0.91 3.55
N PRO A 158 -16.33 -2.16 3.39
CA PRO A 158 -17.74 -2.41 3.09
C PRO A 158 -18.69 -1.83 4.13
N GLU A 159 -18.37 -1.98 5.41
CA GLU A 159 -19.22 -1.47 6.49
C GLU A 159 -19.17 0.06 6.54
N TRP A 160 -17.98 0.64 6.41
CA TRP A 160 -17.83 2.10 6.32
C TRP A 160 -18.69 2.69 5.19
N VAL A 161 -18.72 2.05 4.01
CA VAL A 161 -19.56 2.49 2.88
C VAL A 161 -21.04 2.42 3.22
N ARG A 162 -21.51 1.37 3.92
CA ARG A 162 -22.92 1.26 4.31
C ARG A 162 -23.32 2.33 5.31
N GLU A 163 -22.48 2.59 6.31
CA GLU A 163 -22.70 3.62 7.32
C GLU A 163 -22.70 5.03 6.71
N ASN A 164 -21.96 5.24 5.63
CA ASN A 164 -21.81 6.53 4.95
C ASN A 164 -22.59 6.60 3.63
N ARG A 165 -23.51 5.68 3.36
CA ARG A 165 -24.17 5.54 2.05
C ARG A 165 -24.78 6.84 1.51
N ASP A 166 -25.42 7.63 2.37
CA ASP A 166 -26.07 8.90 2.01
C ASP A 166 -25.11 9.91 1.34
N MET A 167 -23.81 9.86 1.67
CA MET A 167 -22.82 10.76 1.07
C MET A 167 -22.37 10.31 -0.33
N LEU A 168 -22.56 9.03 -0.66
CA LEU A 168 -22.11 8.38 -1.88
C LEU A 168 -23.24 8.22 -2.90
N GLU A 169 -24.48 8.06 -2.44
CA GLU A 169 -25.65 7.81 -3.27
C GLU A 169 -25.89 8.93 -4.31
N GLY A 170 -26.22 8.54 -5.54
CA GLY A 170 -26.47 9.47 -6.65
C GLY A 170 -25.24 10.19 -7.22
N LYS A 171 -24.03 9.86 -6.73
CA LYS A 171 -22.76 10.37 -7.25
C LYS A 171 -22.04 9.33 -8.08
N ARG A 172 -21.13 9.79 -8.94
CA ARG A 172 -20.14 8.92 -9.56
C ARG A 172 -19.04 8.60 -8.55
N ILE A 173 -18.76 7.32 -8.35
CA ILE A 173 -17.73 6.85 -7.42
C ILE A 173 -16.49 6.44 -8.21
N LEU A 174 -15.39 7.14 -8.01
CA LEU A 174 -14.07 6.77 -8.52
C LEU A 174 -13.23 6.16 -7.39
N THR A 175 -12.85 4.90 -7.52
CA THR A 175 -12.03 4.22 -6.51
C THR A 175 -10.62 3.92 -7.00
N TYR A 176 -9.65 3.95 -6.09
CA TYR A 176 -8.25 3.68 -6.40
C TYR A 176 -7.54 2.96 -5.25
N CYS A 177 -6.42 2.32 -5.58
CA CYS A 177 -5.47 1.79 -4.63
C CYS A 177 -4.06 1.75 -5.25
N THR A 178 -3.06 1.26 -4.52
CA THR A 178 -1.65 1.22 -4.95
C THR A 178 -1.45 0.62 -6.35
N GLY A 179 -1.97 -0.59 -6.56
CA GLY A 179 -1.71 -1.38 -7.76
C GLY A 179 -2.94 -1.81 -8.54
N GLY A 180 -4.16 -1.47 -8.10
CA GLY A 180 -5.42 -1.84 -8.75
C GLY A 180 -6.17 -3.01 -8.10
N ILE A 181 -5.46 -4.03 -7.58
CA ILE A 181 -6.07 -5.30 -7.14
C ILE A 181 -7.23 -5.18 -6.15
N ARG A 182 -7.20 -4.22 -5.21
CA ARG A 182 -8.30 -3.99 -4.25
C ARG A 182 -9.55 -3.46 -4.94
N CYS A 183 -9.37 -2.55 -5.91
CA CYS A 183 -10.47 -1.94 -6.65
C CYS A 183 -11.22 -2.97 -7.49
N GLU A 184 -10.56 -4.03 -7.94
CA GLU A 184 -11.17 -5.12 -8.71
C GLU A 184 -12.36 -5.74 -7.94
N LYS A 185 -12.14 -6.12 -6.67
CA LYS A 185 -13.21 -6.63 -5.80
C LYS A 185 -14.13 -5.51 -5.31
N PHE A 186 -13.54 -4.40 -4.85
CA PHE A 186 -14.31 -3.36 -4.16
C PHE A 186 -15.30 -2.65 -5.08
N SER A 187 -14.91 -2.34 -6.32
CA SER A 187 -15.81 -1.71 -7.28
C SER A 187 -16.93 -2.65 -7.74
N GLY A 188 -16.64 -3.94 -7.90
CA GLY A 188 -17.66 -4.97 -8.13
C GLY A 188 -18.64 -5.06 -6.96
N TRP A 189 -18.13 -5.03 -5.72
CA TRP A 189 -18.96 -4.99 -4.52
C TRP A 189 -19.85 -3.74 -4.46
N LEU A 190 -19.33 -2.54 -4.77
CA LEU A 190 -20.13 -1.31 -4.82
C LEU A 190 -21.31 -1.44 -5.80
N LYS A 191 -21.07 -2.02 -7.00
CA LYS A 191 -22.15 -2.26 -7.97
C LYS A 191 -23.20 -3.22 -7.43
N ARG A 192 -22.77 -4.27 -6.72
CA ARG A 192 -23.69 -5.22 -6.07
C ARG A 192 -24.53 -4.58 -4.97
N GLU A 193 -23.97 -3.63 -4.23
CA GLU A 193 -24.70 -2.85 -3.20
C GLU A 193 -25.65 -1.79 -3.79
N GLY A 194 -25.69 -1.64 -5.12
CA GLY A 194 -26.64 -0.80 -5.84
C GLY A 194 -26.09 0.54 -6.30
N PHE A 195 -24.77 0.80 -6.18
CA PHE A 195 -24.17 1.99 -6.79
C PHE A 195 -24.05 1.78 -8.30
N GLU A 196 -24.80 2.56 -9.08
CA GLU A 196 -24.87 2.39 -10.53
C GLU A 196 -23.62 2.90 -11.25
N ASP A 197 -23.05 4.00 -10.77
CA ASP A 197 -21.98 4.74 -11.43
C ASP A 197 -20.64 4.60 -10.68
N VAL A 198 -19.90 3.53 -10.98
CA VAL A 198 -18.65 3.16 -10.31
C VAL A 198 -17.52 2.97 -11.32
N GLY A 199 -16.50 3.82 -11.23
CA GLY A 199 -15.25 3.73 -11.97
C GLY A 199 -14.06 3.41 -11.06
N GLN A 200 -13.01 2.84 -11.64
CA GLN A 200 -11.78 2.51 -10.94
C GLN A 200 -10.54 2.88 -11.74
N LEU A 201 -9.48 3.29 -11.04
CA LEU A 201 -8.19 3.59 -11.68
C LEU A 201 -7.52 2.31 -12.17
N HIS A 202 -7.46 2.12 -13.49
CA HIS A 202 -6.85 0.96 -14.10
C HIS A 202 -5.34 0.92 -13.82
N GLY A 203 -4.86 -0.18 -13.24
CA GLY A 203 -3.47 -0.33 -12.81
C GLY A 203 -3.09 0.43 -11.53
N GLY A 204 -4.01 1.19 -10.94
CA GLY A 204 -3.81 1.91 -9.68
C GLY A 204 -2.82 3.08 -9.77
N ILE A 205 -2.47 3.61 -8.60
CA ILE A 205 -1.58 4.78 -8.45
C ILE A 205 -0.22 4.53 -9.13
N ALA A 206 0.30 3.29 -9.06
CA ALA A 206 1.55 2.90 -9.69
C ALA A 206 1.57 3.10 -11.22
N THR A 207 0.44 2.88 -11.90
CA THR A 207 0.30 3.18 -13.33
C THR A 207 0.08 4.67 -13.56
N TYR A 208 -0.77 5.31 -12.75
CA TYR A 208 -1.09 6.73 -12.87
C TYR A 208 0.13 7.65 -12.75
N GLY A 209 1.02 7.38 -11.79
CA GLY A 209 2.26 8.14 -11.60
C GLY A 209 3.24 8.02 -12.76
N LYS A 210 3.09 7.00 -13.62
CA LYS A 210 3.97 6.72 -14.77
C LYS A 210 3.34 7.09 -16.12
N ASP A 211 2.10 7.56 -16.10
CA ASP A 211 1.41 8.01 -17.30
C ASP A 211 2.13 9.24 -17.90
N PRO A 212 2.47 9.23 -19.20
CA PRO A 212 3.25 10.31 -19.82
C PRO A 212 2.47 11.62 -19.98
N GLU A 213 1.14 11.58 -19.97
CA GLU A 213 0.28 12.76 -20.09
C GLU A 213 -0.02 13.36 -18.71
N VAL A 214 -0.51 12.53 -17.78
CA VAL A 214 -0.97 12.97 -16.45
C VAL A 214 0.20 13.19 -15.49
N LYS A 215 1.25 12.37 -15.57
CA LYS A 215 2.49 12.51 -14.79
C LYS A 215 2.26 12.57 -13.27
N GLY A 216 1.25 11.85 -12.78
CA GLY A 216 0.91 11.83 -11.36
C GLY A 216 0.27 13.12 -10.82
N GLN A 217 -0.18 14.05 -11.67
CA GLN A 217 -0.84 15.28 -11.23
C GLN A 217 -2.03 15.03 -10.29
N ASN A 218 -2.30 15.97 -9.39
CA ASN A 218 -3.35 15.91 -8.37
C ASN A 218 -3.17 14.82 -7.29
N TRP A 219 -2.05 14.09 -7.32
CA TRP A 219 -1.58 13.31 -6.18
C TRP A 219 -0.74 14.21 -5.27
N ASP A 220 -1.10 14.25 -3.99
CA ASP A 220 -0.33 14.93 -2.95
C ASP A 220 0.34 13.87 -2.05
N GLY A 221 1.55 14.15 -1.59
CA GLY A 221 2.36 13.27 -0.75
C GLY A 221 3.07 12.14 -1.50
N MET A 222 3.39 11.07 -0.78
CA MET A 222 4.05 9.87 -1.30
C MET A 222 3.09 8.68 -1.35
N MET A 223 3.33 7.70 -2.23
CA MET A 223 2.56 6.45 -2.23
C MET A 223 3.21 5.41 -1.33
N TYR A 224 2.45 4.91 -0.35
CA TYR A 224 2.87 3.77 0.45
C TYR A 224 3.08 2.49 -0.40
N VAL A 225 4.17 1.78 -0.16
CA VAL A 225 4.48 0.49 -0.79
C VAL A 225 4.85 -0.57 0.25
N PHE A 226 4.45 -1.82 0.00
CA PHE A 226 4.57 -2.93 0.95
C PHE A 226 5.94 -3.62 0.89
N ASP A 227 7.01 -2.84 0.83
CA ASP A 227 8.40 -3.28 0.79
C ASP A 227 9.32 -2.32 1.55
N GLU A 228 10.63 -2.57 1.59
CA GLU A 228 11.57 -1.80 2.42
C GLU A 228 11.72 -0.33 2.02
N ARG A 229 11.18 0.09 0.88
CA ARG A 229 11.16 1.50 0.49
C ARG A 229 10.13 2.30 1.31
N LEU A 230 9.09 1.64 1.82
CA LEU A 230 7.95 2.20 2.56
C LEU A 230 7.09 3.18 1.75
N THR A 231 7.71 4.14 1.06
CA THR A 231 7.03 5.13 0.23
C THR A 231 7.80 5.37 -1.07
N VAL A 232 7.08 5.76 -2.12
CA VAL A 232 7.66 6.13 -3.42
C VAL A 232 6.98 7.39 -3.99
N PRO A 233 7.69 8.23 -4.77
CA PRO A 233 7.07 9.40 -5.39
C PRO A 233 6.10 8.98 -6.51
N VAL A 234 5.08 9.80 -6.73
CA VAL A 234 4.05 9.59 -7.77
C VAL A 234 3.96 10.80 -8.69
N ASN A 235 3.75 11.98 -8.11
CA ASN A 235 3.59 13.22 -8.84
C ASN A 235 4.96 13.70 -9.34
N GLN A 236 5.09 13.86 -10.66
CA GLN A 236 6.33 14.31 -11.30
C GLN A 236 6.29 15.80 -11.67
N VAL A 237 5.21 16.50 -11.32
CA VAL A 237 4.98 17.92 -11.65
C VAL A 237 5.14 18.80 -10.42
N GLU A 238 4.58 18.38 -9.29
CA GLU A 238 4.66 19.07 -8.01
C GLU A 238 4.79 18.07 -6.86
N HIS A 239 5.25 18.52 -5.69
CA HIS A 239 5.34 17.70 -4.49
C HIS A 239 4.78 18.48 -3.30
N ASN A 240 3.55 18.15 -2.91
CA ASN A 240 2.87 18.76 -1.77
C ASN A 240 2.80 17.75 -0.63
N VAL A 241 3.47 18.04 0.48
CA VAL A 241 3.48 17.14 1.65
C VAL A 241 2.16 17.24 2.40
N VAL A 242 1.42 16.14 2.48
CA VAL A 242 0.16 16.03 3.25
C VAL A 242 0.32 15.26 4.55
N GLY A 243 1.33 14.39 4.63
CA GLY A 243 1.65 13.66 5.84
C GLY A 243 2.09 14.59 6.96
N ARG A 244 1.80 14.18 8.19
CA ARG A 244 2.04 14.96 9.41
C ARG A 244 2.80 14.11 10.41
N ASP A 245 3.85 14.71 10.97
CA ASP A 245 4.59 14.12 12.07
C ASP A 245 3.65 13.86 13.25
N HIS A 246 3.74 12.66 13.79
CA HIS A 246 2.88 12.16 14.87
C HIS A 246 2.95 13.01 16.13
N PHE A 247 4.09 13.65 16.42
CA PHE A 247 4.33 14.32 17.69
C PHE A 247 4.03 15.82 17.66
N ASP A 248 4.28 16.49 16.53
CA ASP A 248 4.16 17.95 16.41
C ASP A 248 3.30 18.43 15.24
N GLY A 249 2.84 17.52 14.37
CA GLY A 249 1.97 17.83 13.24
C GLY A 249 2.65 18.56 12.08
N THR A 250 3.98 18.73 12.12
CA THR A 250 4.76 19.32 11.02
C THR A 250 4.74 18.41 9.79
N PRO A 251 4.92 18.95 8.56
CA PRO A 251 4.91 18.12 7.34
C PRO A 251 5.96 16.99 7.39
N CYS A 252 5.53 15.74 7.20
CA CYS A 252 6.39 14.56 7.29
C CYS A 252 5.88 13.41 6.43
N GLU A 253 6.78 12.71 5.73
CA GLU A 253 6.45 11.57 4.84
C GLU A 253 7.28 10.33 5.18
N ARG A 254 7.99 10.38 6.30
CA ARG A 254 8.91 9.33 6.75
C ARG A 254 8.22 8.45 7.77
N TYR A 255 8.02 7.18 7.40
CA TYR A 255 7.54 6.17 8.33
C TYR A 255 8.64 5.58 9.18
N ILE A 256 8.34 5.40 10.46
CA ILE A 256 9.08 4.53 11.38
C ILE A 256 8.14 3.51 11.99
N ASN A 257 8.69 2.41 12.49
CA ASN A 257 7.96 1.53 13.40
C ASN A 257 8.33 1.90 14.83
N CYS A 258 7.34 1.88 15.72
CA CYS A 258 7.58 2.09 17.13
C CYS A 258 8.65 1.11 17.64
N ALA A 259 9.63 1.68 18.33
CA ALA A 259 10.76 0.94 18.87
C ALA A 259 10.38 -0.02 20.01
N ASN A 260 9.18 0.12 20.59
CA ASN A 260 8.63 -0.88 21.49
C ASN A 260 8.27 -2.16 20.69
N PRO A 261 8.93 -3.30 20.95
CA PRO A 261 8.73 -4.53 20.19
C PRO A 261 7.34 -5.16 20.36
N GLU A 262 6.57 -4.75 21.38
CA GLU A 262 5.22 -5.25 21.64
C GLU A 262 4.13 -4.39 20.99
N CYS A 263 4.45 -3.13 20.69
CA CYS A 263 3.56 -2.20 19.99
C CYS A 263 3.76 -2.32 18.47
N ASN A 264 4.94 -1.94 17.97
CA ASN A 264 5.27 -1.98 16.55
C ASN A 264 4.31 -1.16 15.65
N ASP A 265 3.61 -0.17 16.20
CA ASP A 265 2.79 0.77 15.41
C ASP A 265 3.65 1.53 14.42
N GLN A 266 3.10 1.81 13.25
CA GLN A 266 3.79 2.56 12.21
C GLN A 266 3.32 4.02 12.25
N ILE A 267 4.25 4.96 12.43
CA ILE A 267 3.94 6.40 12.56
C ILE A 267 4.81 7.23 11.61
N LEU A 268 4.30 8.39 11.20
CA LEU A 268 5.09 9.40 10.52
C LEU A 268 5.91 10.18 11.54
N ALA A 269 7.23 10.17 11.42
CA ALA A 269 8.12 10.89 12.33
C ALA A 269 9.39 11.35 11.62
N SER A 270 9.70 12.63 11.82
CA SER A 270 10.99 13.21 11.46
C SER A 270 12.12 12.51 12.21
N GLU A 271 13.35 12.61 11.69
CA GLU A 271 14.53 12.06 12.39
C GLU A 271 14.74 12.72 13.75
N GLU A 272 14.39 14.02 13.86
CA GLU A 272 14.44 14.76 15.12
C GLU A 272 13.45 14.21 16.14
N ASN A 273 12.18 14.02 15.77
CA ASN A 273 11.20 13.48 16.71
C ASN A 273 11.41 12.00 17.00
N GLU A 274 11.87 11.20 16.05
CA GLU A 274 12.30 9.82 16.33
C GLU A 274 13.39 9.79 17.39
N ALA A 275 14.43 10.62 17.24
CA ALA A 275 15.51 10.71 18.22
C ALA A 275 15.00 11.22 19.58
N LYS A 276 14.20 12.30 19.57
CA LYS A 276 13.62 12.90 20.77
C LYS A 276 12.77 11.90 21.57
N HIS A 277 11.99 11.07 20.88
CA HIS A 277 11.10 10.10 21.51
C HIS A 277 11.72 8.69 21.65
N LEU A 278 13.01 8.54 21.36
CA LEU A 278 13.73 7.27 21.33
C LEU A 278 12.97 6.19 20.54
N GLY A 279 12.40 6.58 19.39
CA GLY A 279 11.58 5.76 18.52
C GLY A 279 10.25 5.26 19.11
N GLY A 280 9.86 5.66 20.32
CA GLY A 280 8.58 5.29 20.94
C GLY A 280 7.43 6.16 20.40
N CYS A 281 6.30 5.57 20.01
CA CYS A 281 5.11 6.34 19.58
C CYS A 281 4.40 7.06 20.74
N SER A 282 4.67 6.64 21.97
CA SER A 282 4.15 7.24 23.20
C SER A 282 5.23 7.19 24.27
N LEU A 283 5.06 8.00 25.33
CA LEU A 283 5.98 7.99 26.47
C LEU A 283 6.08 6.59 27.12
N GLU A 284 4.97 5.84 27.16
CA GLU A 284 4.98 4.46 27.66
C GLU A 284 5.84 3.55 26.77
N CYS A 285 5.73 3.68 25.45
CA CYS A 285 6.55 2.91 24.51
C CYS A 285 8.02 3.32 24.55
N THR A 286 8.31 4.62 24.71
CA THR A 286 9.67 5.15 24.89
C THR A 286 10.38 4.48 26.07
N LYS A 287 9.66 4.30 27.19
CA LYS A 287 10.16 3.67 28.44
C LYS A 287 10.32 2.15 28.38
N HIS A 288 9.95 1.50 27.28
CA HIS A 288 9.95 0.05 27.22
C HIS A 288 11.38 -0.53 27.42
N PRO A 289 11.59 -1.53 28.30
CA PRO A 289 12.93 -2.02 28.64
C PRO A 289 13.68 -2.70 27.48
N ARG A 290 12.96 -3.10 26.43
CA ARG A 290 13.53 -3.65 25.18
C ARG A 290 13.37 -2.71 23.99
N ASN A 291 13.42 -1.40 24.22
CA ASN A 291 13.32 -0.39 23.17
C ASN A 291 14.41 -0.61 22.10
N ARG A 292 13.99 -0.85 20.85
CA ARG A 292 14.89 -1.16 19.73
C ARG A 292 15.79 0.01 19.34
N TYR A 293 15.29 1.25 19.41
CA TYR A 293 16.07 2.45 19.08
C TYR A 293 17.24 2.62 20.04
N VAL A 294 16.99 2.42 21.34
CA VAL A 294 18.02 2.44 22.39
C VAL A 294 19.11 1.38 22.12
N ILE A 295 18.70 0.15 21.78
CA ILE A 295 19.61 -0.96 21.48
C ILE A 295 20.41 -0.70 20.19
N GLU A 296 19.76 -0.22 19.14
CA GLU A 296 20.37 0.01 17.82
C GLU A 296 21.37 1.18 17.84
N ASN A 297 21.16 2.18 18.72
CA ASN A 297 22.03 3.34 18.87
C ASN A 297 22.98 3.25 20.07
N ASP A 298 23.03 2.12 20.78
CA ASP A 298 23.91 1.87 21.94
C ASP A 298 23.83 2.95 23.03
N LEU A 299 22.61 3.44 23.33
CA LEU A 299 22.41 4.51 24.31
C LEU A 299 22.57 3.99 25.74
N SER A 300 23.25 4.77 26.59
CA SER A 300 23.42 4.45 28.00
C SER A 300 22.13 4.66 28.80
N ALA A 301 22.01 3.98 29.95
CA ALA A 301 20.88 4.16 30.84
C ALA A 301 20.73 5.62 31.33
N GLU A 302 21.85 6.33 31.54
CA GLU A 302 21.85 7.73 31.96
C GLU A 302 21.28 8.65 30.86
N GLU A 303 21.64 8.44 29.59
CA GLU A 303 21.10 9.19 28.46
C GLU A 303 19.59 8.95 28.28
N VAL A 304 19.17 7.68 28.40
CA VAL A 304 17.75 7.29 28.28
C VAL A 304 16.92 7.89 29.41
N ASP A 305 17.36 7.76 30.66
CA ASP A 305 16.66 8.31 31.83
C ASP A 305 16.57 9.83 31.77
N ALA A 306 17.63 10.51 31.32
CA ALA A 306 17.63 11.96 31.13
C ALA A 306 16.60 12.40 30.08
N GLN A 307 16.56 11.71 28.93
CA GLN A 307 15.61 12.03 27.86
C GLN A 307 14.16 11.75 28.27
N ILE A 308 13.90 10.63 28.96
CA ILE A 308 12.58 10.30 29.49
C ILE A 308 12.10 11.39 30.46
N LYS A 309 12.97 11.88 31.32
CA LYS A 309 12.62 12.95 32.27
C LYS A 309 12.22 14.24 31.55
N VAL A 310 12.93 14.61 30.48
CA VAL A 310 12.55 15.77 29.65
C VAL A 310 11.15 15.59 29.06
N LEU A 311 10.86 14.41 28.51
CA LEU A 311 9.54 14.11 27.93
C LEU A 311 8.42 14.12 28.98
N GLU A 312 8.69 13.62 30.19
CA GLU A 312 7.75 13.68 31.32
C GLU A 312 7.42 15.12 31.73
N GLU A 313 8.44 15.98 31.80
CA GLU A 313 8.26 17.40 32.13
C GLU A 313 7.45 18.14 31.06
N GLU A 314 7.71 17.87 29.77
CA GLU A 314 6.93 18.44 28.66
C GLU A 314 5.47 17.96 28.66
N ALA A 315 5.23 16.68 28.96
CA ALA A 315 3.89 16.12 29.03
C ALA A 315 3.06 16.71 30.17
N TYR A 316 3.69 17.06 31.30
CA TYR A 316 3.02 17.72 32.43
C TYR A 316 2.71 19.21 32.16
N ALA A 317 3.42 19.83 31.23
CA ALA A 317 3.26 21.26 30.90
C ALA A 317 2.15 21.56 29.87
N LYS A 318 1.62 20.53 29.19
CA LYS A 318 0.50 20.63 28.23
C LYS A 318 -0.84 20.40 28.92
#